data_AF-A0A2S3HM09-F1
#
_entry.id   AF-A0A2S3HM09-F1
#
_cell.length_a   1.000
_cell.length_b   1.000
_cell.length_c   1.000
_cell.angle_alpha   90.00
_cell.angle_beta   90.00
_cell.angle_gamma   90.00
#
_symmetry.space_group_name_H-M   'P 1'
#
loop_
_entity.id
_entity.type
_entity.pdbx_description
1 polymer ?
#
loop_
_entity_poly.entity_id
_entity_poly.type
_entity_poly.pdbx_seq_one_letter_code
_entity_poly.pdbx_strand_id
1 'polypeptide(L)'
;MFACDDPGQVRAVDFPSPSEAPPVFRYSKDASTLDIVFPDWSFWGWPEVGIRPWTQMLEEVAQENERVPWPERQPYAFWKGAPARFRIRHELMRCNASNGQEWNARLFSQDWKHAVRNGFKDSSIPKQCLYRYKIYIEGNAWSVSEKYIMACDSPVLFVTTPFQDILSRGLVAGKHYWPINREHVCKSIKFAVDWGNGHPAQARLIGEQGSRFVREEMSIDYVYDYMLHLLTEYSKLLRYKPTVPEKALEICTESMACTARGLHRECMMDSMERHVAGFDPCTLPPPFTEEEAKEIADREAEVLRNVEKMEG
;
A
#
# COMPACT_ATOMS: atom_id res chain seq x y z
N MET A 1 7.18 -20.93 2.72
CA MET A 1 8.42 -20.24 2.31
C MET A 1 8.10 -18.75 2.16
N PHE A 2 8.99 -17.82 2.48
CA PHE A 2 8.79 -16.39 2.22
C PHE A 2 9.60 -15.99 0.98
N ALA A 3 8.95 -15.36 0.00
CA ALA A 3 9.63 -14.83 -1.19
C ALA A 3 9.66 -13.30 -1.12
N CYS A 4 10.84 -12.72 -1.32
CA CYS A 4 11.12 -11.29 -1.13
C CYS A 4 11.29 -10.51 -2.44
N ASP A 5 11.11 -11.15 -3.58
CA ASP A 5 11.13 -10.52 -4.90
C ASP A 5 9.77 -9.86 -5.21
N ASP A 6 9.66 -9.19 -6.37
CA ASP A 6 8.43 -8.51 -6.80
C ASP A 6 7.39 -9.42 -7.50
N PRO A 7 7.72 -10.20 -8.55
CA PRO A 7 6.71 -10.93 -9.32
C PRO A 7 6.25 -12.21 -8.62
N GLY A 8 4.94 -12.50 -8.60
CA GLY A 8 4.41 -13.72 -7.98
C GLY A 8 5.11 -15.00 -8.46
N GLN A 9 5.45 -15.90 -7.52
CA GLN A 9 6.24 -17.10 -7.82
C GLN A 9 5.34 -18.29 -8.19
N VAL A 10 4.18 -18.44 -7.56
CA VAL A 10 3.36 -19.66 -7.66
C VAL A 10 2.23 -19.44 -8.66
N ARG A 11 2.50 -19.64 -9.95
CA ARG A 11 1.47 -19.47 -11.00
C ARG A 11 0.44 -20.58 -10.93
N ALA A 12 -0.85 -20.21 -10.93
CA ALA A 12 -1.94 -21.16 -10.86
C ALA A 12 -1.94 -22.17 -12.02
N VAL A 13 -1.53 -21.73 -13.21
CA VAL A 13 -1.49 -22.56 -14.44
C VAL A 13 -0.50 -23.71 -14.38
N ASP A 14 0.47 -23.66 -13.47
CA ASP A 14 1.49 -24.70 -13.34
C ASP A 14 1.02 -25.90 -12.49
N PHE A 15 -0.20 -25.84 -11.92
CA PHE A 15 -0.73 -26.86 -11.01
C PHE A 15 -2.12 -27.34 -11.45
N PRO A 16 -2.44 -28.65 -11.35
CA PRO A 16 -3.77 -29.17 -11.68
C PRO A 16 -4.87 -28.63 -10.76
N SER A 17 -4.53 -28.36 -9.49
CA SER A 17 -5.42 -27.76 -8.51
C SER A 17 -4.64 -26.84 -7.55
N PRO A 18 -5.29 -25.82 -6.97
CA PRO A 18 -4.62 -24.95 -5.97
C PRO A 18 -4.08 -25.71 -4.75
N SER A 19 -4.70 -26.83 -4.39
CA SER A 19 -4.30 -27.66 -3.25
C SER A 19 -2.97 -28.40 -3.45
N GLU A 20 -2.50 -28.51 -4.69
CA GLU A 20 -1.23 -29.13 -5.06
C GLU A 20 -0.07 -28.12 -5.15
N ALA A 21 -0.37 -26.82 -5.07
CA ALA A 21 0.63 -25.78 -5.16
C ALA A 21 1.44 -25.64 -3.85
N PRO A 22 2.76 -25.35 -3.92
CA PRO A 22 3.56 -25.11 -2.73
C PRO A 22 3.16 -23.77 -2.06
N PRO A 23 3.09 -23.72 -0.71
CA PRO A 23 2.75 -22.49 -0.01
C PRO A 23 3.94 -21.51 0.02
N VAL A 24 3.75 -20.37 -0.64
CA VAL A 24 4.71 -19.26 -0.67
C VAL A 24 4.04 -17.98 -0.17
N PHE A 25 4.61 -17.37 0.86
CA PHE A 25 4.18 -16.10 1.44
C PHE A 25 4.83 -14.94 0.71
N ARG A 26 4.02 -13.92 0.36
CA ARG A 26 4.44 -12.74 -0.40
C ARG A 26 3.63 -11.51 -0.02
N TYR A 27 4.15 -10.31 -0.29
CA TYR A 27 3.45 -9.06 -0.01
C TYR A 27 2.29 -8.73 -0.94
N SER A 28 2.26 -9.32 -2.14
CA SER A 28 1.14 -9.15 -3.06
C SER A 28 0.97 -10.35 -3.97
N LYS A 29 -0.22 -10.46 -4.54
CA LYS A 29 -0.58 -11.45 -5.57
C LYS A 29 -1.54 -10.85 -6.59
N ASP A 30 -1.81 -11.57 -7.66
CA ASP A 30 -2.93 -11.29 -8.55
C ASP A 30 -3.75 -12.57 -8.80
N ALA A 31 -4.77 -12.50 -9.66
CA ALA A 31 -5.64 -13.64 -9.95
C ALA A 31 -4.92 -14.83 -10.63
N SER A 32 -3.73 -14.63 -11.17
CA SER A 32 -2.93 -15.67 -11.83
C SER A 32 -2.00 -16.43 -10.89
N THR A 33 -1.86 -16.00 -9.63
CA THR A 33 -0.95 -16.63 -8.66
C THR A 33 -1.64 -17.10 -7.39
N LEU A 34 -1.04 -18.11 -6.76
CA LEU A 34 -1.54 -18.80 -5.57
C LEU A 34 -0.77 -18.42 -4.29
N ASP A 35 0.03 -17.36 -4.36
CA ASP A 35 0.79 -16.87 -3.22
C ASP A 35 -0.14 -16.49 -2.05
N ILE A 36 0.34 -16.69 -0.83
CA ILE A 36 -0.34 -16.32 0.41
C ILE A 36 0.12 -14.91 0.78
N VAL A 37 -0.82 -13.97 0.82
CA VAL A 37 -0.47 -12.57 1.12
C VAL A 37 0.01 -12.43 2.57
N PHE A 38 1.10 -11.71 2.78
CA PHE A 38 1.77 -11.48 4.06
C PHE A 38 2.24 -10.01 4.14
N PRO A 39 2.33 -9.37 5.31
CA PRO A 39 2.80 -7.98 5.38
C PRO A 39 4.19 -7.76 4.77
N ASP A 40 4.36 -6.63 4.10
CA ASP A 40 5.64 -6.26 3.48
C ASP A 40 6.68 -5.78 4.51
N TRP A 41 7.98 -5.79 4.17
CA TRP A 41 9.05 -5.44 5.12
C TRP A 41 9.04 -3.98 5.55
N SER A 42 8.43 -3.07 4.77
CA SER A 42 8.51 -1.63 5.03
C SER A 42 7.69 -1.19 6.25
N PHE A 43 6.84 -2.05 6.83
CA PHE A 43 6.25 -1.78 8.15
C PHE A 43 7.32 -1.54 9.22
N TRP A 44 8.48 -2.20 9.12
CA TRP A 44 9.63 -2.01 10.01
C TRP A 44 10.67 -1.02 9.45
N GLY A 45 10.35 -0.34 8.35
CA GLY A 45 11.19 0.67 7.71
C GLY A 45 11.86 0.20 6.41
N TRP A 46 12.27 1.17 5.60
CA TRP A 46 13.01 0.95 4.36
C TRP A 46 14.06 2.08 4.19
N PRO A 47 15.21 1.94 4.86
CA PRO A 47 16.17 3.02 5.03
C PRO A 47 16.82 3.48 3.72
N GLU A 48 16.97 2.59 2.74
CA GLU A 48 17.56 2.91 1.42
C GLU A 48 16.76 3.97 0.65
N VAL A 49 15.48 4.14 0.99
CA VAL A 49 14.58 5.12 0.36
C VAL A 49 14.04 6.15 1.36
N GLY A 50 14.57 6.17 2.59
CA GLY A 50 14.20 7.14 3.62
C GLY A 50 12.81 6.94 4.22
N ILE A 51 12.31 5.70 4.21
CA ILE A 51 11.04 5.35 4.87
C ILE A 51 11.35 4.86 6.28
N ARG A 52 10.75 5.51 7.28
CA ARG A 52 10.82 5.12 8.70
C ARG A 52 9.83 3.99 9.01
N PRO A 53 9.95 3.32 10.18
CA PRO A 53 8.94 2.36 10.63
C PRO A 53 7.53 2.96 10.64
N TRP A 54 6.53 2.11 10.43
CA TRP A 54 5.16 2.51 10.16
C TRP A 54 4.56 3.43 11.25
N THR A 55 4.74 3.08 12.52
CA THR A 55 4.26 3.90 13.65
C THR A 55 4.82 5.32 13.60
N GLN A 56 6.12 5.47 13.33
CA GLN A 56 6.74 6.80 13.22
C GLN A 56 6.28 7.54 11.96
N MET A 57 6.09 6.84 10.85
CA MET A 57 5.56 7.45 9.61
C MET A 57 4.15 8.00 9.83
N LEU A 58 3.29 7.28 10.57
CA LEU A 58 1.96 7.78 10.94
C LEU A 58 2.03 9.06 11.77
N GLU A 59 2.96 9.15 12.72
CA GLU A 59 3.19 10.37 13.51
C GLU A 59 3.65 11.55 12.64
N GLU A 60 4.61 11.32 11.73
CA GLU A 60 5.07 12.35 10.80
C GLU A 60 3.95 12.86 9.88
N VAL A 61 3.14 11.94 9.36
CA VAL A 61 2.01 12.28 8.49
C VAL A 61 0.96 13.05 9.27
N ALA A 62 0.66 12.67 10.52
CA ALA A 62 -0.27 13.41 11.37
C ALA A 62 0.20 14.85 11.61
N GLN A 63 1.49 15.05 11.89
CA GLN A 63 2.09 16.38 12.04
C GLN A 63 1.96 17.22 10.76
N GLU A 64 2.19 16.63 9.59
CA GLU A 64 2.04 17.33 8.30
C GLU A 64 0.57 17.62 7.96
N ASN A 65 -0.37 16.76 8.36
CA ASN A 65 -1.80 16.98 8.20
C ASN A 65 -2.28 18.16 9.07
N GLU A 66 -1.77 18.29 10.29
CA GLU A 66 -2.03 19.43 11.17
C GLU A 66 -1.37 20.71 10.66
N ARG A 67 -0.15 20.60 10.11
CA ARG A 67 0.61 21.75 9.58
C ARG A 67 -0.07 22.41 8.38
N VAL A 68 -0.71 21.63 7.50
CA VAL A 68 -1.45 22.14 6.34
C VAL A 68 -2.85 21.53 6.30
N PRO A 69 -3.84 22.21 6.90
CA PRO A 69 -5.23 21.77 6.88
C PRO A 69 -5.73 21.56 5.45
N TRP A 70 -6.60 20.56 5.24
CA TRP A 70 -7.06 20.16 3.91
C TRP A 70 -7.53 21.31 2.99
N PRO A 71 -8.29 22.32 3.47
CA PRO A 71 -8.72 23.44 2.63
C PRO A 71 -7.57 24.27 2.02
N GLU A 72 -6.43 24.34 2.69
CA GLU A 72 -5.25 25.12 2.28
C GLU A 72 -4.30 24.36 1.35
N ARG A 73 -4.50 23.05 1.20
CA ARG A 73 -3.69 22.20 0.34
C ARG A 73 -3.84 22.57 -1.13
N GLN A 74 -2.78 22.30 -1.89
CA GLN A 74 -2.78 22.55 -3.33
C GLN A 74 -3.85 21.69 -4.03
N PRO A 75 -4.70 22.27 -4.90
CA PRO A 75 -5.88 21.61 -5.44
C PRO A 75 -5.57 20.67 -6.62
N TYR A 76 -4.43 19.99 -6.57
CA TYR A 76 -3.92 19.11 -7.63
C TYR A 76 -3.74 17.68 -7.14
N ALA A 77 -3.84 16.73 -8.08
CA ALA A 77 -3.37 15.38 -7.87
C ALA A 77 -1.85 15.32 -7.93
N PHE A 78 -1.24 14.60 -6.99
CA PHE A 78 0.20 14.49 -6.90
C PHE A 78 0.68 13.05 -7.00
N TRP A 79 1.75 12.85 -7.77
CA TRP A 79 2.51 11.62 -7.78
C TRP A 79 4.01 11.90 -7.94
N LYS A 80 4.83 11.15 -7.21
CA LYS A 80 6.28 11.12 -7.41
C LYS A 80 6.78 9.69 -7.31
N GLY A 81 7.48 9.21 -8.33
CA GLY A 81 7.97 7.85 -8.36
C GLY A 81 8.85 7.56 -9.57
N ALA A 82 9.28 6.31 -9.74
CA ALA A 82 10.11 5.90 -10.87
C ALA A 82 9.22 5.46 -12.06
N PRO A 83 9.18 6.22 -13.18
CA PRO A 83 8.30 5.89 -14.31
C PRO A 83 8.91 4.92 -15.32
N ALA A 84 10.25 4.84 -15.39
CA ALA A 84 10.96 4.28 -16.53
C ALA A 84 10.81 2.77 -16.74
N ARG A 85 10.34 2.02 -15.73
CA ARG A 85 10.27 0.54 -15.80
C ARG A 85 8.88 -0.03 -16.11
N PHE A 86 7.81 0.74 -15.93
CA PHE A 86 6.45 0.21 -15.97
C PHE A 86 5.56 1.01 -16.90
N ARG A 87 4.94 0.34 -17.88
CA ARG A 87 4.15 0.97 -18.96
C ARG A 87 3.11 1.94 -18.41
N ILE A 88 2.35 1.52 -17.40
CA ILE A 88 1.28 2.32 -16.80
C ILE A 88 1.81 3.59 -16.12
N ARG A 89 3.02 3.56 -15.52
CA ARG A 89 3.65 4.76 -14.94
C ARG A 89 4.18 5.70 -16.01
N HIS A 90 4.67 5.16 -17.12
CA HIS A 90 5.05 5.96 -18.27
C HIS A 90 3.83 6.65 -18.91
N GLU A 91 2.69 5.96 -18.98
CA GLU A 91 1.40 6.53 -19.41
C GLU A 91 0.92 7.61 -18.45
N LEU A 92 1.00 7.38 -17.13
CA LEU A 92 0.67 8.38 -16.11
C LEU A 92 1.45 9.69 -16.34
N MET A 93 2.75 9.63 -16.63
CA MET A 93 3.56 10.83 -16.86
C MET A 93 3.07 11.71 -18.02
N ARG A 94 2.28 11.16 -18.96
CA ARG A 94 1.65 11.95 -20.04
C ARG A 94 0.50 12.82 -19.56
N CYS A 95 0.00 12.59 -18.35
CA CYS A 95 -1.03 13.41 -17.71
C CYS A 95 -0.45 14.67 -17.06
N ASN A 96 0.85 14.98 -17.20
CA ASN A 96 1.37 16.26 -16.75
C ASN A 96 0.94 17.39 -17.71
N ALA A 97 0.87 18.63 -17.21
CA ALA A 97 0.46 19.76 -18.03
C ALA A 97 1.40 19.92 -19.23
N SER A 98 0.86 19.79 -20.44
CA SER A 98 1.65 19.89 -21.69
C SER A 98 0.78 20.40 -22.83
N ASN A 99 1.37 21.18 -23.75
CA ASN A 99 0.71 21.70 -24.95
C ASN A 99 -0.64 22.42 -24.69
N GLY A 100 -0.76 23.14 -23.57
CA GLY A 100 -1.98 23.86 -23.19
C GLY A 100 -3.07 23.00 -22.55
N GLN A 101 -2.88 21.68 -22.45
CA GLN A 101 -3.79 20.77 -21.76
C GLN A 101 -3.39 20.65 -20.27
N GLU A 102 -4.27 21.10 -19.38
CA GLU A 102 -4.13 20.95 -17.92
C GLU A 102 -5.00 19.79 -17.42
N TRP A 103 -4.35 18.80 -16.81
CA TRP A 103 -4.97 17.60 -16.26
C TRP A 103 -5.16 17.67 -14.73
N ASN A 104 -4.79 18.80 -14.11
CA ASN A 104 -4.73 19.01 -12.67
C ASN A 104 -3.83 18.00 -11.93
N ALA A 105 -2.82 17.47 -12.61
CA ALA A 105 -1.86 16.53 -12.06
C ALA A 105 -0.46 17.17 -11.97
N ARG A 106 0.27 16.85 -10.90
CA ARG A 106 1.66 17.26 -10.64
C ARG A 106 2.48 16.00 -10.46
N LEU A 107 3.11 15.58 -11.56
CA LEU A 107 3.76 14.28 -11.69
C LEU A 107 5.27 14.46 -11.82
N PHE A 108 6.03 13.79 -10.96
CA PHE A 108 7.47 13.96 -10.86
C PHE A 108 8.22 12.63 -10.93
N SER A 109 9.29 12.59 -11.72
CA SER A 109 10.21 11.46 -11.74
C SER A 109 11.08 11.46 -10.48
N GLN A 110 11.21 10.29 -9.85
CA GLN A 110 12.05 10.09 -8.67
C GLN A 110 13.50 9.81 -9.07
N ASP A 111 14.42 10.69 -8.68
CA ASP A 111 15.86 10.46 -8.74
C ASP A 111 16.37 10.03 -7.36
N TRP A 112 16.60 8.73 -7.20
CA TRP A 112 17.11 8.14 -5.96
C TRP A 112 18.53 8.61 -5.61
N LYS A 113 19.39 8.84 -6.60
CA LYS A 113 20.76 9.32 -6.34
C LYS A 113 20.72 10.74 -5.78
N HIS A 114 19.87 11.60 -6.31
CA HIS A 114 19.65 12.94 -5.76
C HIS A 114 18.99 12.88 -4.38
N ALA A 115 17.96 12.05 -4.20
CA ALA A 115 17.26 11.92 -2.92
C ALA A 115 18.20 11.47 -1.79
N VAL A 116 19.07 10.48 -2.04
CA VAL A 116 20.07 10.07 -1.05
C VAL A 116 21.03 11.23 -0.70
N ARG A 117 21.51 11.97 -1.72
CA ARG A 117 22.43 13.11 -1.48
C ARG A 117 21.77 14.27 -0.73
N ASN A 118 20.48 14.52 -0.93
CA ASN A 118 19.77 15.63 -0.29
C ASN A 118 19.10 15.24 1.04
N GLY A 119 19.27 13.99 1.50
CA GLY A 119 18.64 13.49 2.72
C GLY A 119 17.11 13.35 2.59
N PHE A 120 16.62 12.95 1.41
CA PHE A 120 15.23 12.72 1.07
C PHE A 120 14.29 13.93 1.23
N LYS A 121 14.82 15.15 1.39
CA LYS A 121 14.04 16.37 1.66
C LYS A 121 12.90 16.59 0.67
N ASP A 122 13.16 16.37 -0.60
CA ASP A 122 12.19 16.58 -1.69
C ASP A 122 11.39 15.30 -2.04
N SER A 123 11.65 14.19 -1.35
CA SER A 123 11.00 12.88 -1.59
C SER A 123 10.28 12.33 -0.36
N SER A 124 10.30 13.06 0.76
CA SER A 124 9.58 12.75 1.99
C SER A 124 8.08 12.58 1.72
N ILE A 125 7.53 11.41 2.02
CA ILE A 125 6.11 11.12 1.82
C ILE A 125 5.21 12.03 2.68
N PRO A 126 5.46 12.23 3.99
CA PRO A 126 4.65 13.12 4.83
C PRO A 126 4.54 14.54 4.25
N LYS A 127 5.64 15.11 3.76
CA LYS A 127 5.62 16.45 3.16
C LYS A 127 4.77 16.52 1.89
N GLN A 128 4.52 15.40 1.23
CA GLN A 128 3.64 15.37 0.06
C GLN A 128 2.14 15.41 0.43
N CYS A 129 1.77 15.42 1.72
CA CYS A 129 0.38 15.61 2.16
C CYS A 129 -0.12 17.05 1.91
N LEU A 130 0.74 17.97 1.46
CA LEU A 130 0.37 19.34 1.06
C LEU A 130 -0.53 19.43 -0.19
N TYR A 131 -0.76 18.31 -0.89
CA TYR A 131 -1.64 18.22 -2.06
C TYR A 131 -2.97 17.57 -1.70
N ARG A 132 -4.08 18.09 -2.22
CA ARG A 132 -5.43 17.59 -1.92
C ARG A 132 -5.66 16.16 -2.37
N TYR A 133 -5.03 15.72 -3.46
CA TYR A 133 -5.24 14.38 -4.00
C TYR A 133 -3.91 13.65 -4.19
N LYS A 134 -3.89 12.36 -3.87
CA LYS A 134 -2.72 11.48 -4.02
C LYS A 134 -3.02 10.45 -5.09
N ILE A 135 -2.09 10.12 -5.96
CA ILE A 135 -2.31 9.06 -6.96
C ILE A 135 -1.63 7.78 -6.48
N TYR A 136 -2.39 6.70 -6.38
CA TYR A 136 -1.85 5.35 -6.26
C TYR A 136 -1.73 4.73 -7.65
N ILE A 137 -0.59 4.11 -7.94
CA ILE A 137 -0.34 3.37 -9.17
C ILE A 137 0.69 2.25 -8.95
N GLU A 138 0.36 1.06 -9.46
CA GLU A 138 1.20 -0.14 -9.39
C GLU A 138 2.59 0.06 -10.01
N GLY A 139 3.52 -0.80 -9.59
CA GLY A 139 4.89 -0.87 -10.12
C GLY A 139 5.12 -2.19 -10.85
N ASN A 140 6.11 -2.95 -10.40
CA ASN A 140 6.36 -4.32 -10.88
C ASN A 140 5.27 -5.29 -10.39
N ALA A 141 4.79 -5.01 -9.18
CA ALA A 141 3.63 -5.60 -8.54
C ALA A 141 2.84 -4.45 -7.88
N TRP A 142 2.22 -4.71 -6.72
CA TRP A 142 1.72 -3.66 -5.83
C TRP A 142 2.80 -2.61 -5.47
N SER A 143 2.39 -1.39 -5.10
CA SER A 143 3.30 -0.31 -4.73
C SER A 143 3.23 0.02 -3.24
N VAL A 144 4.37 -0.13 -2.55
CA VAL A 144 4.59 0.21 -1.13
C VAL A 144 4.05 1.58 -0.71
N SER A 145 3.96 2.53 -1.63
CA SER A 145 3.43 3.88 -1.39
C SER A 145 2.00 3.92 -0.84
N GLU A 146 1.17 2.90 -1.10
CA GLU A 146 -0.27 2.87 -0.80
C GLU A 146 -0.60 3.32 0.62
N LYS A 147 -0.16 2.57 1.64
CA LYS A 147 -0.48 2.85 3.05
C LYS A 147 -0.05 4.25 3.49
N TYR A 148 1.11 4.71 3.00
CA TYR A 148 1.65 6.02 3.40
C TYR A 148 0.87 7.19 2.79
N ILE A 149 0.44 7.09 1.52
CA ILE A 149 -0.33 8.17 0.90
C ILE A 149 -1.79 8.19 1.38
N MET A 150 -2.33 7.03 1.76
CA MET A 150 -3.66 6.92 2.37
C MET A 150 -3.73 7.65 3.72
N ALA A 151 -2.64 7.71 4.48
CA ALA A 151 -2.59 8.39 5.77
C ALA A 151 -2.67 9.93 5.69
N CYS A 152 -2.54 10.53 4.51
CA CYS A 152 -2.44 11.99 4.35
C CYS A 152 -3.75 12.77 4.59
N ASP A 153 -4.88 12.18 4.97
CA ASP A 153 -6.22 12.83 4.93
C ASP A 153 -6.58 13.44 3.54
N SER A 154 -5.89 13.00 2.49
CA SER A 154 -6.11 13.41 1.10
C SER A 154 -6.72 12.23 0.35
N PRO A 155 -7.80 12.42 -0.43
CA PRO A 155 -8.33 11.34 -1.26
C PRO A 155 -7.24 10.73 -2.13
N VAL A 156 -7.15 9.40 -2.06
CA VAL A 156 -6.30 8.64 -2.96
C VAL A 156 -7.09 8.34 -4.22
N LEU A 157 -6.60 8.85 -5.34
CA LEU A 157 -7.00 8.50 -6.69
C LEU A 157 -6.32 7.17 -7.04
N PHE A 158 -7.07 6.08 -6.91
CA PHE A 158 -6.54 4.73 -6.95
C PHE A 158 -6.69 4.15 -8.36
N VAL A 159 -5.58 4.09 -9.09
CA VAL A 159 -5.57 3.46 -10.42
C VAL A 159 -5.85 1.97 -10.28
N THR A 160 -6.92 1.52 -10.92
CA THR A 160 -7.39 0.13 -10.87
C THR A 160 -6.25 -0.84 -11.20
N THR A 161 -5.99 -1.77 -10.29
CA THR A 161 -4.84 -2.69 -10.30
C THR A 161 -5.32 -4.15 -10.19
N PRO A 162 -4.62 -5.14 -10.79
CA PRO A 162 -4.92 -6.54 -10.54
C PRO A 162 -4.29 -7.06 -9.25
N PHE A 163 -3.40 -6.28 -8.62
CA PHE A 163 -2.65 -6.69 -7.45
C PHE A 163 -3.48 -6.54 -6.18
N GLN A 164 -3.37 -7.54 -5.30
CA GLN A 164 -3.96 -7.56 -3.98
C GLN A 164 -2.86 -7.72 -2.92
N ASP A 165 -2.97 -6.93 -1.87
CA ASP A 165 -2.14 -6.95 -0.67
C ASP A 165 -3.02 -7.17 0.58
N ILE A 166 -2.44 -6.98 1.78
CA ILE A 166 -3.16 -7.15 3.04
C ILE A 166 -4.27 -6.10 3.27
N LEU A 167 -4.20 -4.94 2.60
CA LEU A 167 -5.19 -3.86 2.72
C LEU A 167 -6.40 -4.08 1.81
N SER A 168 -6.14 -4.70 0.65
CA SER A 168 -7.05 -4.68 -0.50
C SER A 168 -8.48 -5.12 -0.17
N ARG A 169 -8.67 -6.06 0.76
CA ARG A 169 -10.02 -6.54 1.16
C ARG A 169 -10.76 -5.62 2.13
N GLY A 170 -10.04 -4.75 2.85
CA GLY A 170 -10.63 -3.79 3.79
C GLY A 170 -10.91 -2.43 3.16
N LEU A 171 -10.28 -2.13 2.01
CA LEU A 171 -10.53 -0.91 1.28
C LEU A 171 -11.87 -0.94 0.54
N VAL A 172 -12.56 0.20 0.50
CA VAL A 172 -13.89 0.32 -0.12
C VAL A 172 -13.90 1.52 -1.06
N ALA A 173 -14.07 1.27 -2.35
CA ALA A 173 -14.17 2.31 -3.37
C ALA A 173 -15.29 3.31 -3.05
N GLY A 174 -15.03 4.61 -3.26
CA GLY A 174 -15.96 5.71 -2.97
C GLY A 174 -16.07 6.08 -1.48
N LYS A 175 -15.56 5.23 -0.57
CA LYS A 175 -15.48 5.51 0.87
C LYS A 175 -14.04 5.80 1.30
N HIS A 176 -13.11 4.88 1.04
CA HIS A 176 -11.70 5.01 1.46
C HIS A 176 -10.83 5.64 0.37
N TYR A 177 -11.21 5.51 -0.89
CA TYR A 177 -10.46 6.05 -2.04
C TYR A 177 -11.39 6.33 -3.22
N TRP A 178 -10.91 7.08 -4.21
CA TRP A 178 -11.60 7.32 -5.47
C TRP A 178 -11.02 6.42 -6.58
N PRO A 179 -11.80 5.53 -7.22
CA PRO A 179 -11.28 4.64 -8.25
C PRO A 179 -10.97 5.41 -9.54
N ILE A 180 -9.87 5.05 -10.20
CA ILE A 180 -9.43 5.61 -11.48
C ILE A 180 -9.42 4.51 -12.54
N ASN A 181 -10.06 4.78 -13.68
CA ASN A 181 -10.05 3.87 -14.82
C ASN A 181 -8.64 3.79 -15.42
N ARG A 182 -8.08 2.56 -15.42
CA ARG A 182 -6.71 2.29 -15.90
C ARG A 182 -6.51 2.45 -17.40
N GLU A 183 -7.57 2.34 -18.21
CA GLU A 183 -7.53 2.53 -19.66
C GLU A 183 -7.61 4.02 -20.04
N HIS A 184 -8.11 4.86 -19.14
CA HIS A 184 -8.34 6.30 -19.36
C HIS A 184 -7.76 7.19 -18.26
N VAL A 185 -6.57 6.83 -17.75
CA VAL A 185 -5.91 7.42 -16.56
C VAL A 185 -5.97 8.95 -16.52
N CYS A 186 -5.52 9.65 -17.57
CA CYS A 186 -5.45 11.12 -17.53
C CYS A 186 -6.83 11.79 -17.44
N LYS A 187 -7.81 11.27 -18.20
CA LYS A 187 -9.18 11.80 -18.18
C LYS A 187 -9.84 11.54 -16.84
N SER A 188 -9.70 10.32 -16.33
CA SER A 188 -10.27 9.91 -15.05
C SER A 188 -9.67 10.68 -13.87
N ILE A 189 -8.34 10.89 -13.85
CA ILE A 189 -7.67 11.75 -12.85
C ILE A 189 -8.19 13.18 -12.94
N LYS A 190 -8.25 13.76 -14.14
CA LYS A 190 -8.73 15.13 -14.32
C LYS A 190 -10.16 15.28 -13.82
N PHE A 191 -11.04 14.35 -14.19
CA PHE A 191 -12.43 14.34 -13.75
C PHE A 191 -12.52 14.28 -12.22
N ALA A 192 -11.79 13.35 -11.58
CA ALA A 192 -11.79 13.21 -10.12
C ALA A 192 -11.34 14.49 -9.40
N VAL A 193 -10.31 15.16 -9.92
CA VAL A 193 -9.82 16.42 -9.34
C VAL A 193 -10.79 17.58 -9.57
N ASP A 194 -11.35 17.72 -10.77
CA ASP A 194 -12.36 18.75 -11.08
C ASP A 194 -13.61 18.56 -10.21
N TRP A 195 -14.11 17.32 -10.11
CA TRP A 195 -15.23 16.96 -9.27
C TRP A 195 -14.94 17.24 -7.79
N GLY A 196 -13.79 16.79 -7.27
CA GLY A 196 -13.45 16.96 -5.87
C GLY A 196 -13.27 18.41 -5.47
N ASN A 197 -12.72 19.24 -6.36
CA ASN A 197 -12.60 20.68 -6.13
C ASN A 197 -13.95 21.40 -6.18
N GLY A 198 -14.92 20.87 -6.94
CA GLY A 198 -16.32 21.31 -6.93
C GLY A 198 -17.14 20.76 -5.74
N HIS A 199 -16.68 19.70 -5.08
CA HIS A 199 -17.36 19.01 -3.97
C HIS A 199 -16.42 18.81 -2.78
N PRO A 200 -15.89 19.90 -2.18
CA PRO A 200 -14.81 19.81 -1.20
C PRO A 200 -15.17 19.05 0.07
N ALA A 201 -16.44 19.09 0.51
CA ALA A 201 -16.88 18.35 1.69
C ALA A 201 -16.83 16.83 1.46
N GLN A 202 -17.32 16.38 0.30
CA GLN A 202 -17.31 14.97 -0.08
C GLN A 202 -15.89 14.47 -0.36
N ALA A 203 -15.08 15.26 -1.07
CA ALA A 203 -13.68 14.93 -1.30
C ALA A 203 -12.94 14.78 0.03
N ARG A 204 -13.05 15.75 0.94
CA ARG A 204 -12.43 15.67 2.26
C ARG A 204 -12.88 14.43 3.04
N LEU A 205 -14.17 14.10 3.02
CA LEU A 205 -14.71 12.92 3.70
C LEU A 205 -14.04 11.62 3.23
N ILE A 206 -13.85 11.45 1.92
CA ILE A 206 -13.17 10.25 1.37
C ILE A 206 -11.73 10.17 1.89
N GLY A 207 -11.00 11.30 1.89
CA GLY A 207 -9.63 11.37 2.38
C GLY A 207 -9.52 11.04 3.88
N GLU A 208 -10.41 11.61 4.69
CA GLU A 208 -10.48 11.34 6.13
C GLU A 208 -10.86 9.88 6.43
N GLN A 209 -11.79 9.29 5.67
CA GLN A 209 -12.19 7.90 5.84
C GLN A 209 -11.08 6.91 5.46
N GLY A 210 -10.37 7.16 4.34
CA GLY A 210 -9.21 6.35 3.95
C GLY A 210 -8.06 6.44 4.96
N SER A 211 -7.75 7.65 5.42
CA SER A 211 -6.74 7.90 6.46
C SER A 211 -7.10 7.29 7.81
N ARG A 212 -8.37 7.35 8.20
CA ARG A 212 -8.86 6.70 9.41
C ARG A 212 -8.68 5.20 9.33
N PHE A 213 -9.07 4.57 8.22
CA PHE A 213 -8.90 3.14 8.01
C PHE A 213 -7.43 2.71 8.20
N VAL A 214 -6.46 3.37 7.55
CA VAL A 214 -5.05 2.97 7.70
C VAL A 214 -4.46 3.29 9.08
N ARG A 215 -4.99 4.27 9.82
CA ARG A 215 -4.53 4.55 11.19
C ARG A 215 -5.10 3.58 12.22
N GLU A 216 -6.39 3.27 12.09
CA GLU A 216 -7.13 2.52 13.11
C GLU A 216 -7.14 1.02 12.82
N GLU A 217 -7.32 0.62 11.56
CA GLU A 217 -7.45 -0.79 11.14
C GLU A 217 -6.12 -1.37 10.63
N MET A 218 -5.05 -0.58 10.65
CA MET A 218 -3.70 -1.04 10.33
C MET A 218 -2.65 -0.49 11.28
N SER A 219 -2.98 -0.41 12.57
CA SER A 219 -1.95 -0.26 13.59
C SER A 219 -0.93 -1.40 13.48
N ILE A 220 0.28 -1.20 14.00
CA ILE A 220 1.29 -2.26 14.02
C ILE A 220 0.80 -3.49 14.80
N ASP A 221 -0.07 -3.30 15.79
CA ASP A 221 -0.70 -4.39 16.54
C ASP A 221 -1.55 -5.29 15.63
N TYR A 222 -2.38 -4.71 14.77
CA TYR A 222 -3.17 -5.49 13.80
C TYR A 222 -2.32 -6.17 12.73
N VAL A 223 -1.17 -5.58 12.37
CA VAL A 223 -0.21 -6.23 11.47
C VAL A 223 0.38 -7.48 12.13
N TYR A 224 0.77 -7.41 13.40
CA TYR A 224 1.26 -8.57 14.14
C TYR A 224 0.17 -9.62 14.38
N ASP A 225 -1.06 -9.20 14.71
CA ASP A 225 -2.20 -10.12 14.83
C ASP A 225 -2.46 -10.87 13.53
N TYR A 226 -2.46 -10.16 12.39
CA TYR A 226 -2.60 -10.79 11.07
C TYR A 226 -1.51 -11.84 10.83
N MET A 227 -0.24 -11.50 11.11
CA MET A 227 0.88 -12.44 10.98
C MET A 227 0.70 -13.66 11.87
N LEU A 228 0.32 -13.46 13.14
CA LEU A 228 0.12 -14.52 14.10
C LEU A 228 -1.01 -15.46 13.68
N HIS A 229 -2.16 -14.92 13.29
CA HIS A 229 -3.30 -15.71 12.83
C HIS A 229 -2.95 -16.49 11.57
N LEU A 230 -2.35 -15.84 10.58
CA LEU A 230 -1.99 -16.47 9.32
C LEU A 230 -1.01 -17.63 9.51
N LEU A 231 0.04 -17.44 10.32
CA LEU A 231 1.02 -18.49 10.61
C LEU A 231 0.43 -19.61 11.48
N THR A 232 -0.47 -19.28 12.40
CA THR A 232 -1.16 -20.26 13.23
C THR A 232 -2.07 -21.15 12.39
N GLU A 233 -2.91 -20.58 11.53
CA GLU A 233 -3.77 -21.36 10.63
C GLU A 233 -2.95 -22.18 9.63
N TYR A 234 -1.89 -21.60 9.06
CA TYR A 234 -0.97 -22.33 8.19
C TYR A 234 -0.34 -23.54 8.89
N SER A 235 0.05 -23.40 10.17
CA SER A 235 0.68 -24.49 10.93
C SER A 235 -0.21 -25.73 11.07
N LYS A 236 -1.54 -25.54 11.14
CA LYS A 236 -2.53 -26.63 11.21
C LYS A 236 -2.60 -27.46 9.93
N LEU A 237 -2.15 -26.89 8.80
CA LEU A 237 -2.14 -27.56 7.51
C LEU A 237 -0.92 -28.47 7.32
N LEU A 238 0.09 -28.37 8.19
CA LEU A 238 1.30 -29.18 8.11
C LEU A 238 0.97 -30.65 8.38
N ARG A 239 1.33 -31.52 7.43
CA ARG A 239 1.17 -32.98 7.52
C ARG A 239 2.40 -33.68 8.10
N TYR A 240 3.34 -32.91 8.64
CA TYR A 240 4.59 -33.39 9.20
C TYR A 240 4.97 -32.53 10.41
N LYS A 241 5.85 -33.07 11.26
CA LYS A 241 6.45 -32.32 12.37
C LYS A 241 7.72 -31.61 11.87
N PRO A 242 7.80 -30.27 11.87
CA PRO A 242 9.01 -29.56 11.44
C PRO A 242 10.24 -29.91 12.30
N THR A 243 11.40 -29.95 11.67
CA THR A 243 12.71 -30.11 12.31
C THR A 243 13.66 -29.02 11.82
N VAL A 244 14.61 -28.61 12.66
CA VAL A 244 15.62 -27.61 12.28
C VAL A 244 16.61 -28.22 11.28
N PRO A 245 16.77 -27.64 10.07
CA PRO A 245 17.77 -28.10 9.10
C PRO A 245 19.22 -27.91 9.60
N GLU A 246 20.14 -28.79 9.19
CA GLU A 246 21.57 -28.76 9.63
C GLU A 246 22.28 -27.44 9.31
N LYS A 247 21.91 -26.79 8.19
CA LYS A 247 22.50 -25.52 7.74
C LYS A 247 21.68 -24.29 8.14
N ALA A 248 20.67 -24.46 8.99
CA ALA A 248 19.88 -23.33 9.46
C ALA A 248 20.74 -22.42 10.34
N LEU A 249 20.58 -21.11 10.15
CA LEU A 249 21.17 -20.10 11.02
C LEU A 249 20.08 -19.59 11.95
N GLU A 250 20.34 -19.62 13.25
CA GLU A 250 19.47 -19.00 14.23
C GLU A 250 19.55 -17.48 14.08
N ILE A 251 18.39 -16.83 14.06
CA ILE A 251 18.25 -15.39 13.99
C ILE A 251 17.62 -14.92 15.29
N CYS A 252 18.32 -14.05 16.01
CA CYS A 252 17.82 -13.35 17.20
C CYS A 252 18.02 -11.84 17.06
N THR A 253 17.47 -11.08 18.00
CA THR A 253 17.59 -9.61 18.02
C THR A 253 19.06 -9.18 17.98
N GLU A 254 19.92 -9.84 18.75
CA GLU A 254 21.35 -9.56 18.81
C GLU A 254 22.04 -9.86 17.49
N SER A 255 21.74 -10.99 16.84
CA SER A 255 22.38 -11.37 15.57
C SER A 255 21.97 -10.43 14.43
N MET A 256 20.74 -9.93 14.44
CA MET A 256 20.25 -8.96 13.47
C MET A 256 20.79 -7.55 13.72
N ALA A 257 20.64 -7.04 14.95
CA ALA A 257 20.92 -5.63 15.26
C ALA A 257 22.42 -5.32 15.39
N CYS A 258 23.24 -6.27 15.89
CA CYS A 258 24.68 -6.02 16.12
C CYS A 258 25.47 -5.84 14.81
N THR A 259 25.02 -6.48 13.72
CA THR A 259 25.69 -6.39 12.42
C THR A 259 25.21 -5.19 11.61
N ALA A 260 24.02 -4.67 11.91
CA ALA A 260 23.44 -3.50 11.26
C ALA A 260 24.19 -2.20 11.61
N ARG A 261 24.25 -1.27 10.64
CA ARG A 261 24.92 0.04 10.80
C ARG A 261 24.06 1.16 10.21
N GLY A 262 24.28 2.38 10.71
CA GLY A 262 23.59 3.59 10.22
C GLY A 262 22.07 3.44 10.26
N LEU A 263 21.41 3.94 9.21
CA LEU A 263 19.94 3.98 9.08
C LEU A 263 19.27 2.59 9.21
N HIS A 264 19.95 1.51 8.83
CA HIS A 264 19.42 0.15 9.03
C HIS A 264 19.32 -0.20 10.52
N ARG A 265 20.36 0.11 11.29
CA ARG A 265 20.34 -0.11 12.73
C ARG A 265 19.29 0.77 13.40
N GLU A 266 19.17 2.02 12.97
CA GLU A 266 18.14 2.94 13.47
C GLU A 266 16.74 2.37 13.23
N CYS A 267 16.38 1.99 12.01
CA CYS A 267 15.07 1.38 11.71
C CYS A 267 14.81 0.11 12.53
N MET A 268 15.82 -0.77 12.70
CA MET A 268 15.68 -1.97 13.52
C MET A 268 15.43 -1.65 14.99
N MET A 269 16.16 -0.70 15.57
CA MET A 269 15.99 -0.30 16.97
C MET A 269 14.67 0.43 17.20
N ASP A 270 14.24 1.23 16.23
CA ASP A 270 13.02 2.03 16.26
C ASP A 270 11.75 1.19 16.08
N SER A 271 11.85 0.07 15.38
CA SER A 271 10.76 -0.90 15.18
C SER A 271 10.81 -2.09 16.15
N MET A 272 11.77 -2.09 17.09
CA MET A 272 11.91 -3.16 18.08
C MET A 272 10.82 -3.04 19.14
N GLU A 273 9.97 -4.07 19.22
CA GLU A 273 8.99 -4.20 20.30
C GLU A 273 9.69 -4.39 21.65
N ARG A 274 9.33 -3.55 22.62
CA ARG A 274 9.96 -3.53 23.95
C ARG A 274 9.20 -4.33 24.99
N HIS A 275 7.95 -4.66 24.68
CA HIS A 275 7.04 -5.30 25.60
C HIS A 275 6.25 -6.38 24.87
N VAL A 276 5.91 -7.44 25.58
CA VAL A 276 4.91 -8.40 25.12
C VAL A 276 3.55 -7.72 25.28
N ALA A 277 2.68 -7.87 24.28
CA ALA A 277 1.31 -7.36 24.36
C ALA A 277 0.63 -7.89 25.63
N GLY A 278 0.00 -6.99 26.39
CA GLY A 278 -0.74 -7.32 27.62
C GLY A 278 -2.19 -7.74 27.36
N PHE A 279 -2.57 -7.90 26.09
CA PHE A 279 -3.89 -8.29 25.64
C PHE A 279 -3.79 -9.55 24.75
N ASP A 280 -4.86 -10.32 24.74
CA ASP A 280 -4.95 -11.49 23.86
C ASP A 280 -5.09 -11.05 22.39
N PRO A 281 -4.57 -11.82 21.43
CA PRO A 281 -4.78 -11.55 20.01
C PRO A 281 -6.26 -11.44 19.67
N CYS A 282 -6.60 -10.66 18.65
CA CYS A 282 -7.98 -10.54 18.23
C CYS A 282 -8.60 -11.90 17.85
N THR A 283 -9.94 -11.98 17.84
CA THR A 283 -10.60 -13.20 17.35
C THR A 283 -10.72 -13.12 15.85
N LEU A 284 -10.06 -14.03 15.13
CA LEU A 284 -10.17 -14.10 13.68
C LEU A 284 -11.64 -14.43 13.29
N PRO A 285 -12.31 -13.57 12.49
CA PRO A 285 -13.64 -13.88 12.00
C PRO A 285 -13.62 -15.09 11.06
N PRO A 286 -14.77 -15.75 10.83
CA PRO A 286 -14.84 -16.82 9.84
C PRO A 286 -14.43 -16.31 8.45
N PRO A 287 -13.90 -17.18 7.57
CA PRO A 287 -13.62 -16.83 6.19
C PRO A 287 -14.88 -16.33 5.47
N PHE A 288 -14.71 -15.37 4.57
CA PHE A 288 -15.79 -14.95 3.68
C PHE A 288 -16.34 -16.13 2.87
N THR A 289 -17.66 -16.18 2.69
CA THR A 289 -18.27 -17.11 1.73
C THR A 289 -17.99 -16.67 0.29
N GLU A 290 -18.24 -17.56 -0.68
CA GLU A 290 -18.13 -17.21 -2.09
C GLU A 290 -19.09 -16.08 -2.48
N GLU A 291 -20.28 -16.06 -1.89
CA GLU A 291 -21.27 -14.99 -2.07
C GLU A 291 -20.77 -13.66 -1.52
N GLU A 292 -20.24 -13.62 -0.29
CA GLU A 292 -19.71 -12.39 0.32
C GLU A 292 -18.52 -11.83 -0.48
N ALA A 293 -17.61 -12.70 -0.93
CA ALA A 293 -16.49 -12.30 -1.77
C ALA A 293 -16.99 -11.72 -3.11
N LYS A 294 -18.04 -12.31 -3.69
CA LYS A 294 -18.65 -11.82 -4.92
C LYS A 294 -19.35 -10.48 -4.71
N GLU A 295 -20.09 -10.30 -3.63
CA GLU A 295 -20.77 -9.04 -3.30
C GLU A 295 -19.78 -7.89 -3.13
N ILE A 296 -18.62 -8.15 -2.48
CA ILE A 296 -17.55 -7.15 -2.36
C ILE A 296 -17.04 -6.73 -3.75
N ALA A 297 -16.76 -7.70 -4.62
CA ALA A 297 -16.28 -7.44 -5.98
C ALA A 297 -17.33 -6.71 -6.84
N ASP A 298 -18.59 -7.13 -6.77
CA ASP A 298 -19.70 -6.54 -7.52
C ASP A 298 -19.93 -5.08 -7.11
N ARG A 299 -19.83 -4.78 -5.80
CA ARG A 299 -19.90 -3.42 -5.26
C ARG A 299 -18.77 -2.53 -5.78
N GLU A 300 -17.53 -3.01 -5.76
CA GLU A 300 -16.39 -2.25 -6.30
C GLU A 300 -16.57 -1.95 -7.78
N ALA A 301 -16.97 -2.95 -8.56
CA ALA A 301 -17.24 -2.80 -9.98
C ALA A 301 -18.40 -1.84 -10.25
N GLU A 302 -19.42 -1.81 -9.39
CA GLU A 302 -20.52 -0.85 -9.48
C GLU A 302 -20.06 0.59 -9.25
N VAL A 303 -19.25 0.85 -8.22
CA VAL A 303 -18.70 2.19 -7.98
C VAL A 303 -17.87 2.66 -9.16
N LEU A 304 -17.00 1.80 -9.71
CA LEU A 304 -16.21 2.13 -10.90
C LEU A 304 -17.11 2.48 -12.09
N ARG A 305 -18.11 1.64 -12.42
CA ARG A 305 -19.07 1.92 -13.50
C ARG A 305 -19.83 3.22 -13.30
N ASN A 306 -20.17 3.56 -12.06
CA ASN A 306 -20.87 4.81 -11.76
C ASN A 306 -19.96 6.03 -11.96
N VAL A 307 -18.69 5.95 -11.55
CA VAL A 307 -17.68 6.98 -11.84
C VAL A 307 -17.48 7.14 -13.34
N GLU A 308 -17.32 6.05 -14.10
CA GLU A 308 -17.16 6.08 -15.56
C GLU A 308 -18.35 6.72 -16.28
N LYS A 309 -19.58 6.45 -15.81
CA LYS A 309 -20.77 7.14 -16.34
C LYS A 309 -20.77 8.64 -16.07
N MET A 310 -20.18 9.08 -14.96
CA MET A 310 -20.05 10.49 -14.64
C MET A 310 -18.95 11.18 -15.47
N GLU A 311 -17.91 10.43 -15.89
CA GLU A 311 -16.82 10.93 -16.71
C GLU A 311 -17.25 11.27 -18.15
N GLY A 312 -18.22 10.53 -18.70
CA GLY A 312 -18.82 10.76 -20.02
C GLY A 312 -18.16 9.98 -21.15
#